data_AF-A0A1W9M0U3-F1
#
_entry.id   AF-A0A1W9M0U3-F1
#
_cell.length_a   1.000
_cell.length_b   1.000
_cell.length_c   1.000
_cell.angle_alpha   90.00
_cell.angle_beta   90.00
_cell.angle_gamma   90.00
#
_symmetry.space_group_name_H-M   'P 1'
#
loop_
_entity.id
_entity.type
_entity.pdbx_description
1 polymer ?
#
loop_
_entity_poly.entity_id
_entity_poly.type
_entity_poly.pdbx_seq_one_letter_code
_entity_poly.pdbx_strand_id
1 'polypeptide(L)'
;MDRKLIQEKILAILTEDFEFEQPGLDDNLRDVHGFDSIDAIELLGKIEKILGYSLTREEQERAMGIRTINDILDYIEKIAAERRQ
;
A
#
# COMPACT_ATOMS: atom_id res chain seq x y z
N MET A 1 0.21 7.99 13.71
CA MET A 1 0.33 6.66 13.06
C MET A 1 1.82 6.39 12.91
N ASP A 2 2.27 5.20 13.26
CA ASP A 2 3.69 4.84 13.22
C ASP A 2 4.02 4.17 11.89
N ARG A 3 4.97 4.72 11.12
CA ARG A 3 5.39 4.18 9.81
C ARG A 3 5.81 2.72 9.92
N LYS A 4 6.51 2.35 11.00
CA LYS A 4 6.99 0.99 11.22
C LYS A 4 5.84 0.00 11.38
N LEU A 5 4.80 0.39 12.12
CA LEU A 5 3.61 -0.44 12.30
C LEU A 5 2.84 -0.63 10.99
N ILE A 6 2.73 0.42 10.16
CA ILE A 6 2.12 0.31 8.83
C ILE A 6 2.97 -0.62 7.95
N GLN A 7 4.28 -0.45 7.96
CA GLN A 7 5.20 -1.27 7.19
C GLN A 7 5.07 -2.75 7.54
N GLU A 8 5.05 -3.10 8.82
CA GLU A 8 4.84 -4.49 9.25
C GLU A 8 3.50 -5.05 8.76
N LYS A 9 2.44 -4.25 8.78
CA LYS A 9 1.12 -4.65 8.27
C LYS A 9 1.09 -4.83 6.75
N ILE A 10 1.72 -3.93 6.01
CA ILE A 10 1.79 -4.01 4.54
C ILE A 10 2.65 -5.20 4.12
N LEU A 11 3.79 -5.42 4.77
CA LEU A 11 4.61 -6.61 4.53
C LEU A 11 3.85 -7.89 4.85
N ALA A 12 3.11 -7.94 5.95
CA ALA A 12 2.25 -9.07 6.28
C ALA A 12 1.21 -9.32 5.18
N ILE A 13 0.49 -8.29 4.72
CA ILE A 13 -0.46 -8.42 3.61
C ILE A 13 0.22 -8.92 2.33
N LEU A 14 1.34 -8.31 1.92
CA LEU A 14 2.03 -8.68 0.70
C LEU A 14 2.54 -10.13 0.74
N THR A 15 3.00 -10.59 1.90
CA THR A 15 3.52 -11.96 2.06
C THR A 15 2.41 -13.00 2.28
N GLU A 16 1.37 -12.68 3.05
CA GLU A 16 0.30 -13.61 3.42
C GLU A 16 -0.83 -13.67 2.39
N ASP A 17 -1.25 -12.52 1.83
CA ASP A 17 -2.36 -12.45 0.88
C ASP A 17 -1.90 -12.50 -0.58
N PHE A 18 -0.77 -11.86 -0.88
CA PHE A 18 -0.24 -11.78 -2.25
C PHE A 18 0.90 -12.77 -2.52
N GLU A 19 1.30 -13.57 -1.52
CA GLU A 19 2.34 -14.61 -1.63
C GLU A 19 3.72 -14.07 -2.04
N PHE A 20 4.05 -12.82 -1.67
CA PHE A 20 5.34 -12.22 -2.01
C PHE A 20 6.46 -12.89 -1.21
N GLU A 21 7.51 -13.36 -1.88
CA GLU A 21 8.70 -13.90 -1.22
C GLU A 21 9.67 -12.78 -0.82
N GLN A 22 9.61 -12.34 0.43
CA GLN A 22 10.52 -11.34 1.03
C GLN A 22 10.75 -10.10 0.14
N PRO A 23 9.70 -9.31 -0.15
CA PRO A 23 9.85 -8.17 -1.04
C PRO A 23 10.74 -7.08 -0.44
N GLY A 24 11.67 -6.58 -1.24
CA GLY A 24 12.49 -5.42 -0.90
C GLY A 24 11.65 -4.14 -0.89
N LEU A 25 12.00 -3.19 -0.03
CA LEU A 25 11.22 -1.95 0.12
C LEU A 25 11.20 -1.09 -1.17
N ASP A 26 12.27 -1.17 -1.94
CA ASP A 26 12.47 -0.47 -3.21
C ASP A 26 12.26 -1.39 -4.42
N ASP A 27 11.83 -2.64 -4.20
CA ASP A 27 11.55 -3.55 -5.30
C ASP A 27 10.31 -3.08 -6.06
N ASN A 28 10.42 -3.12 -7.38
CA ASN A 28 9.29 -2.82 -8.24
C ASN A 28 8.30 -3.97 -8.16
N LEU A 29 7.19 -3.76 -7.45
CA LEU A 29 6.16 -4.76 -7.19
C LEU A 29 5.64 -5.36 -8.51
N ARG A 30 5.49 -4.54 -9.55
CA ARG A 30 4.97 -5.00 -10.84
C ARG A 30 5.97 -5.85 -11.61
N ASP A 31 7.21 -5.38 -11.70
CA ASP A 31 8.23 -6.02 -12.53
C ASP A 31 8.86 -7.24 -11.84
N VAL A 32 9.01 -7.19 -10.52
CA VAL A 32 9.67 -8.24 -9.72
C VAL A 32 8.66 -9.29 -9.24
N HIS A 33 7.51 -8.83 -8.74
CA HIS A 33 6.53 -9.71 -8.10
C HIS A 33 5.26 -9.90 -8.92
N GLY A 34 5.18 -9.33 -10.13
CA GLY A 34 4.02 -9.47 -11.00
C GLY A 34 2.77 -8.70 -10.54
N PHE A 35 2.92 -7.76 -9.61
CA PHE A 35 1.82 -6.97 -9.05
C PHE A 35 1.08 -6.21 -10.14
N ASP A 36 -0.19 -6.57 -10.35
CA ASP A 36 -0.99 -6.01 -11.42
C ASP A 36 -2.02 -4.96 -10.92
N SER A 37 -2.87 -4.49 -11.84
CA SER A 37 -3.89 -3.49 -11.51
C SER A 37 -5.01 -4.05 -10.61
N ILE A 38 -5.27 -5.36 -10.64
CA ILE A 38 -6.25 -6.03 -9.79
C ILE A 38 -5.68 -6.11 -8.37
N ASP A 39 -4.41 -6.51 -8.25
CA ASP A 39 -3.73 -6.57 -6.95
C ASP A 39 -3.69 -5.19 -6.27
N ALA A 40 -3.45 -4.14 -7.05
CA ALA A 40 -3.48 -2.77 -6.56
C ALA A 40 -4.83 -2.38 -5.97
N ILE A 41 -5.93 -2.76 -6.63
CA ILE A 41 -7.30 -2.49 -6.13
C ILE A 41 -7.57 -3.28 -4.86
N GLU A 42 -7.16 -4.55 -4.80
CA GLU A 42 -7.34 -5.37 -3.60
C GLU A 42 -6.53 -4.84 -2.41
N LEU A 43 -5.27 -4.46 -2.64
CA LEU A 43 -4.42 -3.84 -1.64
C LEU A 43 -5.03 -2.53 -1.12
N LEU A 44 -5.59 -1.70 -2.00
CA LEU A 44 -6.29 -0.47 -1.59
C LEU A 44 -7.47 -0.78 -0.67
N GLY A 45 -8.28 -1.78 -0.99
CA GLY A 45 -9.38 -2.21 -0.13
C GLY A 45 -8.93 -2.70 1.25
N LYS A 46 -7.76 -3.35 1.34
CA LYS A 46 -7.14 -3.75 2.62
C LYS A 46 -6.60 -2.53 3.38
N ILE A 47 -5.99 -1.57 2.70
CA ILE A 47 -5.51 -0.30 3.28
C ILE A 47 -6.70 0.49 3.86
N GLU A 48 -7.82 0.61 3.14
CA GLU A 48 -9.04 1.25 3.64
C GLU A 48 -9.53 0.61 4.94
N LYS A 49 -9.48 -0.72 5.04
CA LYS A 49 -9.83 -1.44 6.29
C LYS A 49 -8.85 -1.14 7.43
N ILE A 50 -7.55 -1.02 7.15
CA ILE A 50 -6.54 -0.62 8.16
C ILE A 50 -6.79 0.81 8.64
N LEU A 51 -7.10 1.70 7.71
CA LEU A 51 -7.33 3.12 7.99
C LEU A 51 -8.70 3.36 8.65
N GLY A 52 -9.67 2.47 8.44
CA GLY A 52 -11.03 2.57 8.97
C GLY A 52 -11.93 3.53 8.18
N TYR A 53 -11.52 3.93 6.98
CA TYR A 53 -12.29 4.79 6.08
C TYR A 53 -11.96 4.49 4.62
N SER A 54 -12.90 4.83 3.74
CA SER A 54 -12.71 4.71 2.29
C SER A 54 -11.89 5.88 1.74
N LEU A 55 -11.03 5.56 0.80
CA LEU A 55 -10.25 6.51 0.02
C LEU A 55 -11.17 7.20 -0.99
N THR A 56 -10.92 8.48 -1.21
CA THR A 56 -11.53 9.27 -2.28
C THR A 56 -10.97 8.85 -3.63
N ARG A 57 -11.67 9.24 -4.70
CA ARG A 57 -11.22 8.98 -6.08
C ARG A 57 -9.82 9.53 -6.35
N GLU A 58 -9.51 10.73 -5.90
CA GLU A 58 -8.18 11.33 -6.07
C GLU A 58 -7.08 10.55 -5.33
N GLU A 59 -7.38 10.09 -4.11
CA GLU A 59 -6.48 9.23 -3.36
C GLU A 59 -6.27 7.90 -4.11
N GLN A 60 -7.32 7.27 -4.62
CA GLN A 60 -7.22 6.03 -5.40
C GLN A 60 -6.40 6.23 -6.70
N GLU A 61 -6.59 7.33 -7.42
CA GLU A 61 -5.83 7.63 -8.64
C GLU A 61 -4.33 7.79 -8.33
N ARG A 62 -3.98 8.43 -7.21
CA ARG A 62 -2.58 8.53 -6.75
C ARG A 62 -1.97 7.16 -6.45
N ALA A 63 -2.76 6.24 -5.90
CA ALA A 63 -2.29 4.88 -5.62
C ALA A 63 -1.96 4.07 -6.88
N MET A 64 -2.57 4.37 -8.03
CA MET A 64 -2.24 3.67 -9.29
C MET A 64 -0.79 3.93 -9.77
N GLY A 65 -0.16 5.01 -9.27
CA GLY A 65 1.23 5.36 -9.54
C GLY A 65 2.25 4.60 -8.70
N ILE A 66 1.82 3.87 -7.67
CA ILE A 66 2.69 3.13 -6.75
C ILE A 66 3.45 2.04 -7.51
N ARG A 67 4.75 1.93 -7.23
CA ARG A 67 5.61 0.88 -7.81
C ARG A 67 6.39 0.11 -6.77
N THR A 68 6.64 0.69 -5.60
CA THR A 68 7.44 0.09 -4.53
C THR A 68 6.68 0.06 -3.20
N ILE A 69 7.18 -0.71 -2.23
CA ILE A 69 6.62 -0.70 -0.88
C ILE A 69 6.82 0.68 -0.25
N ASN A 70 7.97 1.33 -0.47
CA ASN A 70 8.20 2.69 -0.01
C ASN A 70 7.15 3.68 -0.53
N ASP A 71 6.74 3.57 -1.79
CA ASP A 71 5.65 4.40 -2.34
C ASP A 71 4.33 4.17 -1.59
N ILE A 72 4.00 2.91 -1.24
CA ILE A 72 2.81 2.58 -0.45
C ILE A 72 2.88 3.25 0.92
N LEU A 73 4.02 3.15 1.60
CA LEU A 73 4.20 3.72 2.93
C LEU A 73 4.07 5.24 2.91
N ASP A 74 4.76 5.90 1.98
CA ASP A 74 4.72 7.35 1.84
C ASP A 74 3.30 7.83 1.47
N TYR A 75 2.60 7.08 0.63
CA TYR A 75 1.21 7.34 0.28
C TYR A 75 0.26 7.26 1.49
N ILE A 76 0.35 6.18 2.29
CA ILE A 76 -0.47 6.01 3.50
C ILE A 76 -0.14 7.10 4.52
N GLU A 77 1.14 7.40 4.74
CA GLU A 77 1.57 8.46 5.65
C GLU A 77 1.00 9.81 5.25
N LYS A 78 1.06 10.15 3.95
CA LYS A 78 0.52 11.40 3.42
C LYS A 78 -0.98 11.52 3.68
N ILE A 79 -1.76 10.47 3.38
CA ILE A 79 -3.21 10.48 3.59
C ILE A 79 -3.54 10.57 5.09
N ALA A 80 -2.86 9.77 5.92
CA ALA A 80 -3.05 9.79 7.36
C ALA A 80 -2.62 11.13 8.00
N ALA A 81 -1.77 11.91 7.33
CA ALA A 81 -1.41 13.27 7.73
C ALA A 81 -2.44 14.30 7.24
N GLU A 82 -2.88 14.23 5.98
CA GLU A 82 -3.91 15.10 5.40
C GLU A 82 -5.23 14.99 6.16
N ARG A 83 -5.61 13.79 6.62
CA ARG A 83 -6.84 13.54 7.39
C ARG A 83 -6.77 13.93 8.87
N ARG A 84 -5.57 14.22 9.39
CA ARG A 84 -5.36 14.66 10.78
C ARG A 84 -5.41 16.19 10.95
N GLN A 85 -5.54 16.94 9.85
CA GLN A 85 -5.80 18.39 9.84
C GLN A 85 -7.30 18.67 9.77
#